data_AF-A0A2E1GNU7-F1
#
_entry.id   AF-A0A2E1GNU7-F1
#
_cell.length_a   1.000
_cell.length_b   1.000
_cell.length_c   1.000
_cell.angle_alpha   90.00
_cell.angle_beta   90.00
_cell.angle_gamma   90.00
#
_symmetry.space_group_name_H-M   'P 1'
#
loop_
_entity.id
_entity.type
_entity.pdbx_description
1 polymer ?
#
loop_
_entity_poly.entity_id
_entity_poly.type
_entity_poly.pdbx_seq_one_letter_code
_entity_poly.pdbx_strand_id
1 'polypeptide(L)'
;GHQKAVLIGAIIIALGHFTLAMPLTETFFLGLILVVLGTGLLKGNISTIVGQLYKPGDSRVQAGYTIFYMSINIGSTLGFLICSYLGEKIGWHWGFGAAGVGMFFGVMQYIYFKHLLGEAGNKPNDMPQAQRDSYVKWSKITSTAMVVVIGLGLLGFVTVEPKAFAENFAIFLTGVAFVYFAYLFLFAGLTQIEKKNLFLLLVLFIGAAAFWSGFDQSASSLSIFARDYTDLSVGGYIIPIGWLQFANPVFVVIFAPIFAGMWMHLGRMNLDPSLPVKFAIGLFFMALSFVVMLYAVQLAMEVSPVGMQWLLITYLLQTWGELALSPIGLSAFAQYAPRKYIGQMFGLWFLASAIGGVMAGLLGGEALGEGLESISPVFEFMIQYYVVIGLALIAVAVFGIARTADNVKAKAET
;
A
#
# COMPACT_ATOMS: atom_id res chain seq x y z
N GLY A 1 -8.87 22.97 -6.18
CA GLY A 1 -8.74 22.48 -4.80
C GLY A 1 -9.01 20.99 -4.76
N HIS A 2 -8.67 20.37 -3.65
CA HIS A 2 -8.85 18.95 -3.35
C HIS A 2 -10.27 18.45 -3.64
N GLN A 3 -11.31 19.24 -3.32
CA GLN A 3 -12.70 18.82 -3.53
C GLN A 3 -13.03 18.50 -5.00
N LYS A 4 -12.49 19.28 -5.95
CA LYS A 4 -12.68 19.04 -7.39
C LYS A 4 -11.88 17.84 -7.86
N ALA A 5 -10.66 17.66 -7.36
CA ALA A 5 -9.82 16.52 -7.69
C ALA A 5 -10.46 15.19 -7.25
N VAL A 6 -11.05 15.15 -6.05
CA VAL A 6 -11.82 13.99 -5.56
C VAL A 6 -13.00 13.68 -6.49
N LEU A 7 -13.81 14.68 -6.85
CA LEU A 7 -14.97 14.46 -7.71
C LEU A 7 -14.57 13.94 -9.10
N ILE A 8 -13.59 14.57 -9.74
CA ILE A 8 -13.10 14.16 -11.05
C ILE A 8 -12.48 12.76 -10.96
N GLY A 9 -11.66 12.51 -9.95
CA GLY A 9 -11.06 11.19 -9.72
C GLY A 9 -12.12 10.10 -9.53
N ALA A 10 -13.15 10.36 -8.72
CA ALA A 10 -14.25 9.42 -8.46
C ALA A 10 -15.02 9.07 -9.73
N ILE A 11 -15.31 10.06 -10.59
CA ILE A 11 -15.96 9.85 -11.88
C ILE A 11 -15.08 9.00 -12.79
N ILE A 12 -13.77 9.29 -12.88
CA ILE A 12 -12.84 8.52 -13.69
C ILE A 12 -12.75 7.06 -13.20
N ILE A 13 -12.73 6.83 -11.88
CA ILE A 13 -12.76 5.47 -11.31
C ILE A 13 -14.05 4.74 -11.72
N ALA A 14 -15.21 5.40 -11.63
CA ALA A 14 -16.48 4.80 -12.01
C ALA A 14 -16.49 4.40 -13.50
N LEU A 15 -16.01 5.30 -14.38
CA LEU A 15 -15.83 4.99 -15.80
C LEU A 15 -14.86 3.82 -16.02
N GLY A 16 -13.76 3.76 -15.27
CA GLY A 16 -12.81 2.67 -15.31
C GLY A 16 -13.45 1.31 -15.01
N HIS A 17 -14.25 1.21 -13.94
CA HIS A 17 -14.93 -0.04 -13.59
C HIS A 17 -16.01 -0.45 -14.59
N PHE A 18 -16.79 0.49 -15.13
CA PHE A 18 -17.73 0.17 -16.21
C PHE A 18 -17.00 -0.24 -17.50
N THR A 19 -15.81 0.30 -17.75
CA THR A 19 -14.95 -0.13 -18.87
C THR A 19 -14.44 -1.56 -18.64
N LEU A 20 -14.02 -1.91 -17.41
CA LEU A 20 -13.64 -3.28 -17.03
C LEU A 20 -14.80 -4.28 -17.12
N ALA A 21 -16.03 -3.82 -16.95
CA ALA A 21 -17.21 -4.67 -17.09
C ALA A 21 -17.45 -5.13 -18.53
N MET A 22 -16.81 -4.51 -19.54
CA MET A 22 -16.91 -4.95 -20.93
C MET A 22 -15.95 -6.13 -21.22
N PRO A 23 -16.40 -7.18 -21.93
CA PRO A 23 -15.63 -8.40 -22.21
C PRO A 23 -14.59 -8.26 -23.33
N LEU A 24 -13.74 -7.22 -23.30
CA LEU A 24 -12.68 -7.01 -24.29
C LEU A 24 -11.33 -6.79 -23.61
N THR A 25 -10.24 -7.24 -24.25
CA THR A 25 -8.89 -7.10 -23.71
C THR A 25 -8.42 -5.65 -23.71
N GLU A 26 -8.76 -4.87 -24.74
CA GLU A 26 -8.41 -3.44 -24.81
C GLU A 26 -9.13 -2.65 -23.72
N THR A 27 -10.40 -2.99 -23.45
CA THR A 27 -11.19 -2.36 -22.38
C THR A 27 -10.67 -2.74 -21.00
N PHE A 28 -10.06 -3.91 -20.85
CA PHE A 28 -9.39 -4.29 -19.60
C PHE A 28 -8.24 -3.33 -19.24
N PHE A 29 -7.28 -3.14 -20.15
CA PHE A 29 -6.14 -2.24 -19.89
C PHE A 29 -6.57 -0.78 -19.79
N LEU A 30 -7.49 -0.33 -20.65
CA LEU A 30 -8.05 1.02 -20.55
C LEU A 30 -8.75 1.24 -19.21
N GLY A 31 -9.55 0.26 -18.76
CA GLY A 31 -10.23 0.29 -17.47
C GLY A 31 -9.26 0.42 -16.31
N LEU A 32 -8.17 -0.38 -16.30
CA LEU A 32 -7.11 -0.28 -15.29
C LEU A 32 -6.43 1.09 -15.29
N ILE A 33 -6.11 1.64 -16.46
CA ILE A 33 -5.50 2.98 -16.58
C ILE A 33 -6.43 4.04 -15.97
N LEU A 34 -7.73 3.99 -16.29
CA LEU A 34 -8.71 4.91 -15.71
C LEU A 34 -8.79 4.75 -14.18
N VAL A 35 -8.84 3.52 -13.66
CA VAL A 35 -8.84 3.27 -12.21
C VAL A 35 -7.59 3.84 -11.54
N VAL A 36 -6.40 3.67 -12.14
CA VAL A 36 -5.13 4.21 -11.62
C VAL A 36 -5.16 5.74 -11.60
N LEU A 37 -5.52 6.39 -12.72
CA LEU A 37 -5.57 7.85 -12.82
C LEU A 37 -6.59 8.46 -11.87
N GLY A 38 -7.79 7.88 -11.82
CA GLY A 38 -8.84 8.36 -10.94
C GLY A 38 -8.50 8.17 -9.46
N THR A 39 -7.89 7.03 -9.09
CA THR A 39 -7.43 6.77 -7.71
C THR A 39 -6.30 7.70 -7.31
N GLY A 40 -5.36 8.00 -8.21
CA GLY A 40 -4.29 8.98 -7.99
C GLY A 40 -4.83 10.39 -7.69
N LEU A 41 -5.94 10.78 -8.34
CA LEU A 41 -6.63 12.04 -8.06
C LEU A 41 -7.50 11.99 -6.80
N LEU A 42 -8.07 10.85 -6.44
CA LEU A 42 -9.00 10.74 -5.32
C LEU A 42 -8.27 10.54 -3.98
N LYS A 43 -7.42 9.51 -3.87
CA LYS A 43 -6.97 8.93 -2.59
C LYS A 43 -6.22 9.94 -1.70
N GLY A 44 -5.23 10.64 -2.24
CA GLY A 44 -4.48 11.64 -1.46
C GLY A 44 -5.31 12.89 -1.12
N ASN A 45 -6.21 13.29 -2.02
CA ASN A 45 -7.00 14.50 -1.88
C ASN A 45 -8.13 14.34 -0.85
N ILE A 46 -8.78 13.17 -0.77
CA ILE A 46 -9.84 12.93 0.21
C ILE A 46 -9.27 12.90 1.64
N SER A 47 -8.11 12.27 1.87
CA SER A 47 -7.45 12.26 3.19
C SER A 47 -7.02 13.65 3.64
N THR A 48 -6.67 14.53 2.69
CA THR A 48 -6.35 15.93 2.98
C THR A 48 -7.60 16.71 3.40
N ILE A 49 -8.73 16.49 2.74
CA ILE A 49 -10.01 17.13 3.11
C ILE A 49 -10.39 16.77 4.54
N VAL A 50 -10.27 15.50 4.93
CA VAL A 50 -10.58 15.03 6.30
C VAL A 50 -9.79 15.82 7.34
N GLY A 51 -8.48 16.02 7.13
CA GLY A 51 -7.65 16.81 8.04
C GLY A 51 -8.07 18.29 8.12
N GLN A 52 -8.52 18.87 7.01
CA GLN A 52 -8.96 20.26 6.93
C GLN A 52 -10.35 20.52 7.53
N LEU A 53 -11.11 19.48 7.89
CA LEU A 53 -12.37 19.63 8.63
C LEU A 53 -12.14 20.10 10.07
N TYR A 54 -10.93 19.90 10.60
CA TYR A 54 -10.57 20.21 11.98
C TYR A 54 -9.67 21.44 12.05
N LYS A 55 -9.89 22.28 13.05
CA LYS A 55 -9.03 23.46 13.28
C LYS A 55 -7.66 23.02 13.83
N PRO A 56 -6.59 23.80 13.62
CA PRO A 56 -5.30 23.53 14.24
C PRO A 56 -5.43 23.39 15.76
N GLY A 57 -4.93 22.27 16.32
CA GLY A 57 -5.02 21.95 17.74
C GLY A 57 -6.28 21.23 18.20
N ASP A 58 -7.24 20.93 17.31
CA ASP A 58 -8.43 20.15 17.64
C ASP A 58 -8.08 18.67 17.89
N SER A 59 -8.30 18.19 19.11
CA SER A 59 -7.99 16.81 19.50
C SER A 59 -8.85 15.77 18.78
N ARG A 60 -10.00 16.17 18.22
CA ARG A 60 -10.93 15.26 17.52
C ARG A 60 -10.40 14.80 16.16
N VAL A 61 -9.37 15.44 15.62
CA VAL A 61 -8.78 15.08 14.32
C VAL A 61 -8.35 13.61 14.28
N GLN A 62 -7.77 13.10 15.37
CA GLN A 62 -7.32 11.71 15.47
C GLN A 62 -8.52 10.75 15.43
N ALA A 63 -9.58 11.04 16.20
CA ALA A 63 -10.81 10.26 16.16
C ALA A 63 -11.49 10.30 14.79
N GLY A 64 -11.43 11.45 14.10
CA GLY A 64 -11.90 11.61 12.73
C GLY A 64 -11.18 10.70 11.73
N TYR A 65 -9.85 10.67 11.80
CA TYR A 65 -9.05 9.74 10.98
C TYR A 65 -9.33 8.27 11.33
N THR A 66 -9.59 7.94 12.59
CA THR A 66 -10.01 6.58 12.98
C THR A 66 -11.34 6.18 12.34
N ILE A 67 -12.36 7.05 12.37
CA ILE A 67 -13.66 6.78 11.73
C ILE A 67 -13.48 6.63 10.20
N PHE A 68 -12.68 7.51 9.61
CA PHE A 68 -12.34 7.44 8.18
C PHE A 68 -11.63 6.13 7.82
N TYR A 69 -10.71 5.66 8.67
CA TYR A 69 -10.02 4.39 8.46
C TYR A 69 -10.95 3.18 8.63
N MET A 70 -11.87 3.23 9.59
CA MET A 70 -12.89 2.19 9.78
C MET A 70 -13.80 2.06 8.54
N SER A 71 -14.19 3.17 7.91
CA SER A 71 -15.04 3.13 6.71
C SER A 71 -14.33 2.47 5.52
N ILE A 72 -13.01 2.63 5.39
CA ILE A 72 -12.20 1.94 4.37
C ILE A 72 -12.26 0.42 4.58
N ASN A 73 -12.08 -0.05 5.82
CA ASN A 73 -12.13 -1.48 6.14
C ASN A 73 -13.51 -2.08 5.89
N ILE A 74 -14.58 -1.39 6.31
CA ILE A 74 -15.96 -1.80 6.04
C ILE A 74 -16.23 -1.87 4.53
N GLY A 75 -15.80 -0.85 3.79
CA GLY A 75 -15.94 -0.80 2.34
C GLY A 75 -15.18 -1.92 1.64
N SER A 76 -13.96 -2.23 2.08
CA SER A 76 -13.16 -3.35 1.57
C SER A 76 -13.85 -4.70 1.79
N THR A 77 -14.38 -4.95 3.00
CA THR A 77 -15.15 -6.17 3.29
C THR A 77 -16.37 -6.31 2.39
N LEU A 78 -17.17 -5.26 2.22
CA LEU A 78 -18.32 -5.28 1.32
C LEU A 78 -17.91 -5.47 -0.15
N GLY A 79 -16.80 -4.85 -0.56
CA GLY A 79 -16.22 -4.99 -1.88
C GLY A 79 -15.88 -6.44 -2.20
N PHE A 80 -15.11 -7.12 -1.34
CA PHE A 80 -14.79 -8.53 -1.49
C PHE A 80 -16.04 -9.42 -1.42
N LEU A 81 -16.96 -9.16 -0.49
CA LEU A 81 -18.16 -9.97 -0.35
C LEU A 81 -18.99 -9.97 -1.64
N ILE A 82 -19.27 -8.79 -2.19
CA ILE A 82 -20.17 -8.62 -3.34
C ILE A 82 -19.44 -8.91 -4.65
N CYS A 83 -18.29 -8.27 -4.89
CA CYS A 83 -17.63 -8.33 -6.20
C CYS A 83 -17.02 -9.71 -6.46
N SER A 84 -16.45 -10.38 -5.45
CA SER A 84 -15.92 -11.73 -5.61
C SER A 84 -17.03 -12.75 -5.79
N TYR A 85 -18.16 -12.62 -5.08
CA TYR A 85 -19.31 -13.50 -5.30
C TYR A 85 -19.86 -13.36 -6.73
N LEU A 86 -20.15 -12.13 -7.16
CA LEU A 86 -20.67 -11.88 -8.51
C LEU A 86 -19.66 -12.28 -9.59
N GLY A 87 -18.38 -11.97 -9.40
CA GLY A 87 -17.31 -12.30 -10.34
C GLY A 87 -17.12 -13.81 -10.51
N GLU A 88 -16.98 -14.54 -9.41
CA GLU A 88 -16.61 -15.96 -9.43
C GLU A 88 -17.82 -16.90 -9.62
N LYS A 89 -19.01 -16.53 -9.16
CA LYS A 89 -20.21 -17.41 -9.24
C LYS A 89 -21.12 -17.10 -10.41
N ILE A 90 -21.10 -15.87 -10.93
CA ILE A 90 -22.01 -15.44 -12.01
C ILE A 90 -21.21 -15.04 -13.26
N GLY A 91 -20.15 -14.26 -13.10
CA GLY A 91 -19.20 -13.92 -14.15
C GLY A 91 -18.47 -12.61 -13.87
N TRP A 92 -17.21 -12.53 -14.30
CA TRP A 92 -16.31 -11.40 -13.99
C TRP A 92 -16.85 -10.03 -14.39
N HIS A 93 -17.63 -9.94 -15.47
CA HIS A 93 -18.30 -8.69 -15.88
C HIS A 93 -19.26 -8.16 -14.82
N TRP A 94 -19.96 -9.03 -14.10
CA TRP A 94 -20.85 -8.65 -13.00
C TRP A 94 -20.06 -8.20 -11.77
N GLY A 95 -18.91 -8.82 -11.50
CA GLY A 95 -17.98 -8.38 -10.45
C GLY A 95 -17.46 -6.96 -10.70
N PHE A 96 -16.92 -6.70 -11.89
CA PHE A 96 -16.46 -5.36 -12.27
C PHE A 96 -17.60 -4.34 -12.36
N GLY A 97 -18.75 -4.75 -12.89
CA GLY A 97 -19.94 -3.91 -12.97
C GLY A 97 -20.48 -3.50 -11.59
N ALA A 98 -20.50 -4.42 -10.62
CA ALA A 98 -20.91 -4.13 -9.24
C ALA A 98 -19.98 -3.13 -8.57
N ALA A 99 -18.66 -3.23 -8.79
CA ALA A 99 -17.70 -2.23 -8.33
C ALA A 99 -17.97 -0.85 -8.96
N GLY A 100 -18.32 -0.81 -10.25
CA GLY A 100 -18.74 0.41 -10.94
C GLY A 100 -20.00 1.05 -10.35
N VAL A 101 -21.02 0.23 -10.03
CA VAL A 101 -22.24 0.67 -9.34
C VAL A 101 -21.92 1.21 -7.94
N GLY A 102 -21.05 0.53 -7.18
CA GLY A 102 -20.60 1.01 -5.88
C GLY A 102 -19.92 2.39 -5.97
N MET A 103 -19.03 2.58 -6.94
CA MET A 103 -18.39 3.87 -7.18
C MET A 103 -19.36 4.94 -7.68
N PHE A 104 -20.35 4.60 -8.50
CA PHE A 104 -21.41 5.51 -8.89
C PHE A 104 -22.18 6.04 -7.68
N PHE A 105 -22.55 5.17 -6.74
CA PHE A 105 -23.17 5.61 -5.48
C PHE A 105 -22.23 6.49 -4.65
N GLY A 106 -20.94 6.17 -4.59
CA GLY A 106 -19.94 7.01 -3.95
C GLY A 106 -19.85 8.42 -4.56
N VAL A 107 -19.90 8.53 -5.90
CA VAL A 107 -19.93 9.81 -6.62
C VAL A 107 -21.21 10.58 -6.29
N MET A 108 -22.38 9.93 -6.34
CA MET A 108 -23.66 10.56 -6.00
C MET A 108 -23.67 11.06 -4.56
N GLN A 109 -23.25 10.23 -3.61
CA GLN A 109 -23.13 10.61 -2.21
C GLN A 109 -22.19 11.80 -2.04
N TYR A 110 -21.04 11.80 -2.70
CA TYR A 110 -20.13 12.92 -2.65
C TYR A 110 -20.77 14.21 -3.20
N ILE A 111 -21.45 14.16 -4.34
CA ILE A 111 -22.13 15.34 -4.92
C ILE A 111 -23.21 15.88 -3.98
N TYR A 112 -24.09 15.02 -3.46
CA TYR A 112 -25.20 15.44 -2.60
C TYR A 112 -24.72 16.02 -1.27
N PHE A 113 -23.68 15.44 -0.66
CA PHE A 113 -23.21 15.82 0.67
C PHE A 113 -21.97 16.72 0.66
N LYS A 114 -21.43 17.09 -0.51
CA LYS A 114 -20.26 17.98 -0.63
C LYS A 114 -20.41 19.28 0.16
N HIS A 115 -21.62 19.81 0.25
CA HIS A 115 -21.90 21.05 0.98
C HIS A 115 -21.53 20.96 2.48
N LEU A 116 -21.54 19.76 3.07
CA LEU A 116 -21.14 19.53 4.47
C LEU A 116 -19.63 19.72 4.70
N LEU A 117 -18.82 19.73 3.64
CA LEU A 117 -17.37 19.94 3.73
C LEU A 117 -16.99 21.41 3.94
N GLY A 118 -17.92 22.36 3.73
CA GLY A 118 -17.64 23.79 3.79
C GLY A 118 -16.46 24.18 2.88
N GLU A 119 -15.53 24.97 3.43
CA GLU A 119 -14.33 25.44 2.70
C GLU A 119 -13.18 24.41 2.66
N ALA A 120 -13.31 23.28 3.37
CA ALA A 120 -12.24 22.28 3.47
C ALA A 120 -11.88 21.73 2.08
N GLY A 121 -10.67 22.02 1.62
CA GLY A 121 -10.14 21.58 0.33
C GLY A 121 -10.78 22.24 -0.90
N ASN A 122 -11.57 23.30 -0.73
CA ASN A 122 -12.26 23.96 -1.83
C ASN A 122 -11.28 24.68 -2.77
N LYS A 123 -10.38 25.48 -2.20
CA LYS A 123 -9.35 26.25 -2.93
C LYS A 123 -8.03 25.47 -3.02
N PRO A 124 -7.26 25.63 -4.12
CA PRO A 124 -5.88 25.15 -4.16
C PRO A 124 -5.01 25.95 -3.19
N ASN A 125 -3.83 25.42 -2.85
CA ASN A 125 -2.83 26.17 -2.08
C ASN A 125 -2.43 27.44 -2.83
N ASP A 126 -2.23 28.53 -2.07
CA ASP A 126 -1.80 29.80 -2.63
C ASP A 126 -0.38 29.69 -3.20
N MET A 127 -0.20 30.23 -4.40
CA MET A 127 1.09 30.26 -5.11
C MET A 127 1.10 31.41 -6.13
N PRO A 128 2.29 31.96 -6.46
CA PRO A 128 2.42 33.00 -7.48
C PRO A 128 1.82 32.57 -8.83
N GLN A 129 1.18 33.50 -9.54
CA GLN A 129 0.51 33.21 -10.81
C GLN A 129 1.46 32.62 -11.87
N ALA A 130 2.67 33.17 -11.98
CA ALA A 130 3.68 32.65 -12.92
C ALA A 130 4.06 31.17 -12.65
N GLN A 131 4.14 30.78 -11.37
CA GLN A 131 4.40 29.39 -10.99
C GLN A 131 3.21 28.49 -11.33
N ARG A 132 1.99 28.98 -11.07
CA ARG A 132 0.75 28.28 -11.42
C ARG A 132 0.66 28.04 -12.93
N ASP A 133 0.95 29.05 -13.74
CA ASP A 133 0.88 28.95 -15.20
C ASP A 133 1.93 27.95 -15.73
N SER A 134 3.13 27.92 -15.13
CA SER A 134 4.15 26.91 -15.43
C SER A 134 3.67 25.49 -15.12
N TYR A 135 3.08 25.26 -13.94
CA TYR A 135 2.53 23.94 -13.58
C TYR A 135 1.36 23.53 -14.47
N VAL A 136 0.49 24.46 -14.85
CA VAL A 136 -0.61 24.19 -15.80
C VAL A 136 -0.05 23.83 -17.18
N LYS A 137 0.98 24.55 -17.66
CA LYS A 137 1.65 24.24 -18.93
C LYS A 137 2.22 22.83 -18.91
N TRP A 138 3.03 22.50 -17.91
CA TRP A 138 3.65 21.17 -17.79
C TRP A 138 2.61 20.07 -17.60
N SER A 139 1.57 20.29 -16.79
CA SER A 139 0.49 19.32 -16.61
C SER A 139 -0.25 19.04 -17.92
N LYS A 140 -0.50 20.06 -18.76
CA LYS A 140 -1.07 19.86 -20.09
C LYS A 140 -0.14 19.03 -20.97
N ILE A 141 1.15 19.37 -21.01
CA ILE A 141 2.15 18.63 -21.81
C ILE A 141 2.22 17.17 -21.39
N THR A 142 2.35 16.88 -20.10
CA THR A 142 2.47 15.51 -19.59
C THR A 142 1.18 14.72 -19.79
N SER A 143 0.00 15.33 -19.58
CA SER A 143 -1.28 14.67 -19.81
C SER A 143 -1.51 14.37 -21.30
N THR A 144 -1.15 15.30 -22.20
CA THR A 144 -1.23 15.06 -23.63
C THR A 144 -0.27 13.94 -24.06
N ALA A 145 0.98 13.96 -23.59
CA ALA A 145 1.93 12.89 -23.88
C ALA A 145 1.43 11.52 -23.38
N MET A 146 0.85 11.47 -22.17
CA MET A 146 0.26 10.26 -21.62
C MET A 146 -0.90 9.74 -22.48
N VAL A 147 -1.82 10.61 -22.91
CA VAL A 147 -2.93 10.22 -23.81
C VAL A 147 -2.41 9.69 -25.15
N VAL A 148 -1.36 10.31 -25.71
CA VAL A 148 -0.74 9.83 -26.95
C VAL A 148 -0.12 8.45 -26.76
N VAL A 149 0.65 8.22 -25.70
CA VAL A 149 1.27 6.92 -25.40
C VAL A 149 0.20 5.84 -25.19
N ILE A 150 -0.85 6.14 -24.42
CA ILE A 150 -1.98 5.22 -24.22
C ILE A 150 -2.66 4.92 -25.56
N GLY A 151 -2.92 5.95 -26.38
CA GLY A 151 -3.53 5.78 -27.70
C GLY A 151 -2.69 4.92 -28.65
N LEU A 152 -1.37 5.12 -28.69
CA LEU A 152 -0.45 4.31 -29.48
C LEU A 152 -0.42 2.84 -29.01
N GLY A 153 -0.47 2.61 -27.69
CA GLY A 153 -0.58 1.28 -27.12
C GLY A 153 -1.89 0.59 -27.47
N LEU A 154 -3.03 1.28 -27.33
CA LEU A 154 -4.36 0.75 -27.66
C LEU A 154 -4.55 0.48 -29.16
N LEU A 155 -3.91 1.26 -30.02
CA LEU A 155 -3.92 1.05 -31.48
C LEU A 155 -2.96 -0.05 -31.95
N GLY A 156 -2.19 -0.65 -31.03
CA GLY A 156 -1.25 -1.73 -31.33
C GLY A 156 0.05 -1.29 -32.00
N PHE A 157 0.33 0.02 -32.09
CA PHE A 157 1.62 0.53 -32.59
C PHE A 157 2.77 0.28 -31.61
N VAL A 158 2.45 0.14 -30.33
CA VAL A 158 3.40 -0.18 -29.26
C VAL A 158 2.86 -1.40 -28.51
N THR A 159 3.61 -2.50 -28.55
CA THR A 159 3.33 -3.67 -27.71
C THR A 159 4.11 -3.53 -26.41
N VAL A 160 3.44 -3.81 -25.29
CA VAL A 160 4.05 -3.77 -23.95
C VAL A 160 4.02 -5.18 -23.39
N GLU A 161 5.20 -5.78 -23.24
CA GLU A 161 5.32 -7.04 -22.53
C GLU A 161 5.22 -6.78 -21.01
N PRO A 162 4.21 -7.36 -20.31
CA PRO A 162 3.95 -6.99 -18.92
C PRO A 162 5.10 -7.28 -17.95
N LYS A 163 5.80 -8.41 -18.12
CA LYS A 163 6.92 -8.81 -17.25
C LYS A 163 8.12 -7.87 -17.45
N ALA A 164 8.59 -7.70 -18.69
CA ALA A 164 9.66 -6.74 -18.97
C ALA A 164 9.29 -5.30 -18.54
N PHE A 165 8.04 -4.87 -18.71
CA PHE A 165 7.60 -3.57 -18.21
C PHE A 165 7.71 -3.48 -16.69
N ALA A 166 7.20 -4.48 -15.95
CA ALA A 166 7.24 -4.50 -14.49
C ALA A 166 8.68 -4.54 -13.94
N GLU A 167 9.57 -5.34 -14.52
CA GLU A 167 10.99 -5.40 -14.14
C GLU A 167 11.68 -4.04 -14.34
N ASN A 168 11.56 -3.45 -15.53
CA ASN A 168 12.13 -2.14 -15.83
C ASN A 168 11.52 -1.04 -14.95
N PHE A 169 10.22 -1.13 -14.67
CA PHE A 169 9.53 -0.18 -13.80
C PHE A 169 10.00 -0.29 -12.34
N ALA A 170 10.22 -1.49 -11.82
CA ALA A 170 10.81 -1.69 -10.48
C ALA A 170 12.20 -1.07 -10.37
N ILE A 171 13.06 -1.28 -11.39
CA ILE A 171 14.39 -0.66 -11.46
C ILE A 171 14.28 0.86 -11.52
N PHE A 172 13.38 1.38 -12.36
CA PHE A 172 13.13 2.82 -12.47
C PHE A 172 12.69 3.45 -11.14
N LEU A 173 11.70 2.87 -10.46
CA LEU A 173 11.20 3.38 -9.18
C LEU A 173 12.29 3.35 -8.10
N THR A 174 13.08 2.28 -8.05
CA THR A 174 14.21 2.15 -7.13
C THR A 174 15.29 3.18 -7.42
N GLY A 175 15.63 3.40 -8.70
CA GLY A 175 16.57 4.43 -9.13
C GLY A 175 16.10 5.85 -8.75
N VAL A 176 14.82 6.16 -9.00
CA VAL A 176 14.22 7.45 -8.59
C VAL A 176 14.30 7.65 -7.08
N ALA A 177 13.94 6.62 -6.29
CA ALA A 177 14.03 6.69 -4.83
C ALA A 177 15.47 6.98 -4.39
N PHE A 178 16.44 6.21 -4.88
CA PHE A 178 17.84 6.33 -4.48
C PHE A 178 18.43 7.69 -4.87
N VAL A 179 18.21 8.14 -6.12
CA VAL A 179 18.66 9.45 -6.59
C VAL A 179 18.05 10.57 -5.76
N TYR A 180 16.78 10.46 -5.39
CA TYR A 180 16.11 11.49 -4.60
C TYR A 180 16.60 11.52 -3.13
N PHE A 181 16.80 10.36 -2.49
CA PHE A 181 17.43 10.30 -1.18
C PHE A 181 18.87 10.85 -1.22
N ALA A 182 19.65 10.52 -2.24
CA ALA A 182 21.00 11.05 -2.43
C ALA A 182 20.99 12.58 -2.62
N TYR A 183 20.04 13.11 -3.41
CA TYR A 183 19.83 14.55 -3.56
C TYR A 183 19.52 15.22 -2.23
N LEU A 184 18.61 14.66 -1.44
CA LEU A 184 18.28 15.20 -0.12
C LEU A 184 19.49 15.18 0.82
N PHE A 185 20.31 14.14 0.76
CA PHE A 185 21.47 14.01 1.63
C PHE A 185 22.62 14.96 1.26
N LEU A 186 22.86 15.17 -0.03
CA LEU A 186 24.03 15.89 -0.56
C LEU A 186 23.73 17.37 -0.87
N PHE A 187 22.56 17.68 -1.45
CA PHE A 187 22.29 18.97 -2.09
C PHE A 187 21.15 19.77 -1.47
N ALA A 188 20.29 19.16 -0.66
CA ALA A 188 19.14 19.88 -0.07
C ALA A 188 19.48 20.83 1.08
N GLY A 189 20.77 20.99 1.43
CA GLY A 189 21.22 21.93 2.47
C GLY A 189 20.74 21.56 3.87
N LEU A 190 20.51 20.27 4.13
CA LEU A 190 19.99 19.77 5.40
C LEU A 190 21.01 19.89 6.54
N THR A 191 20.51 20.16 7.75
CA THR A 191 21.31 20.14 8.98
C THR A 191 21.78 18.72 9.33
N GLN A 192 22.78 18.59 10.21
CA GLN A 192 23.27 17.26 10.61
C GLN A 192 22.21 16.41 11.33
N ILE A 193 21.27 17.05 12.05
CA ILE A 193 20.16 16.34 12.68
C ILE A 193 19.17 15.85 11.62
N GLU A 194 18.82 16.71 10.65
CA GLU A 194 17.94 16.31 9.53
C GLU A 194 18.55 15.21 8.67
N LYS A 195 19.87 15.19 8.46
CA LYS A 195 20.55 14.10 7.75
C LYS A 195 20.49 12.77 8.50
N LYS A 196 20.60 12.78 9.84
CA LYS A 196 20.40 11.57 10.67
C LYS A 196 18.96 11.07 10.59
N ASN A 197 18.00 11.98 10.67
CA ASN A 197 16.58 11.65 10.51
C ASN A 197 16.29 11.10 9.11
N LEU A 198 16.88 11.69 8.07
CA LEU A 198 16.74 11.22 6.69
C LEU A 198 17.32 9.82 6.51
N PHE A 199 18.46 9.52 7.15
CA PHE A 199 19.02 8.17 7.15
C PHE A 199 18.08 7.16 7.82
N LEU A 200 17.49 7.51 8.96
CA LEU A 200 16.45 6.68 9.59
C LEU A 200 15.28 6.45 8.62
N LEU A 201 14.79 7.49 7.95
CA LEU A 201 13.68 7.37 6.99
C LEU A 201 14.04 6.52 5.77
N LEU A 202 15.29 6.56 5.29
CA LEU A 202 15.78 5.66 4.24
C LEU A 202 15.77 4.20 4.70
N VAL A 203 16.21 3.93 5.92
CA VAL A 203 16.20 2.58 6.49
C VAL A 203 14.76 2.06 6.64
N LEU A 204 13.84 2.91 7.13
CA LEU A 204 12.42 2.57 7.21
C LEU A 204 11.78 2.41 5.82
N PHE A 205 12.19 3.19 4.83
CA PHE A 205 11.73 3.06 3.44
C PHE A 205 12.04 1.68 2.87
N ILE A 206 13.26 1.17 3.08
CA ILE A 206 13.66 -0.17 2.63
C ILE A 206 12.81 -1.24 3.32
N GLY A 207 12.63 -1.13 4.64
CA GLY A 207 11.76 -2.04 5.39
C GLY A 207 10.31 -2.00 4.93
N ALA A 208 9.76 -0.82 4.60
CA ALA A 208 8.42 -0.68 4.05
C ALA A 208 8.28 -1.32 2.67
N ALA A 209 9.22 -1.05 1.75
CA ALA A 209 9.20 -1.64 0.40
C ALA A 209 9.25 -3.16 0.46
N ALA A 210 10.09 -3.71 1.34
CA ALA A 210 10.13 -5.14 1.62
C ALA A 210 8.78 -5.63 2.14
N PHE A 211 8.25 -5.04 3.21
CA PHE A 211 6.99 -5.47 3.80
C PHE A 211 5.84 -5.54 2.77
N TRP A 212 5.66 -4.48 1.98
CA TRP A 212 4.60 -4.42 0.97
C TRP A 212 4.79 -5.45 -0.15
N SER A 213 6.02 -5.84 -0.49
CA SER A 213 6.26 -6.94 -1.45
C SER A 213 5.72 -8.30 -1.02
N GLY A 214 5.56 -8.51 0.28
CA GLY A 214 4.99 -9.73 0.85
C GLY A 214 3.51 -9.62 1.11
N PHE A 215 3.09 -8.49 1.66
CA PHE A 215 1.69 -8.23 1.97
C PHE A 215 0.80 -8.22 0.70
N ASP A 216 1.30 -7.63 -0.38
CA ASP A 216 0.56 -7.54 -1.65
C ASP A 216 0.49 -8.90 -2.38
N GLN A 217 1.22 -9.94 -1.92
CA GLN A 217 1.05 -11.31 -2.45
C GLN A 217 -0.33 -11.89 -2.19
N SER A 218 -1.07 -11.33 -1.24
CA SER A 218 -2.47 -11.72 -0.97
C SER A 218 -3.34 -11.62 -2.24
N ALA A 219 -3.04 -10.67 -3.13
CA ALA A 219 -3.73 -10.48 -4.41
C ALA A 219 -3.01 -11.14 -5.62
N SER A 220 -1.94 -11.90 -5.39
CA SER A 220 -1.22 -12.65 -6.42
C SER A 220 -1.02 -14.11 -5.99
N SER A 221 0.19 -14.53 -5.62
CA SER A 221 0.54 -15.94 -5.38
C SER A 221 -0.37 -16.63 -4.36
N LEU A 222 -0.79 -15.94 -3.29
CA LEU A 222 -1.68 -16.51 -2.27
C LEU A 222 -3.11 -16.69 -2.78
N SER A 223 -3.60 -15.80 -3.65
CA SER A 223 -4.89 -15.96 -4.33
C SER A 223 -4.88 -17.13 -5.31
N ILE A 224 -3.73 -17.38 -5.97
CA ILE A 224 -3.59 -18.57 -6.83
C ILE A 224 -3.54 -19.84 -5.99
N PHE A 225 -2.79 -19.85 -4.88
CA PHE A 225 -2.77 -20.98 -3.97
C PHE A 225 -4.17 -21.30 -3.42
N ALA A 226 -4.94 -20.27 -3.10
CA ALA A 226 -6.34 -20.39 -2.68
C ALA A 226 -7.23 -21.03 -3.77
N ARG A 227 -7.01 -20.69 -5.04
CA ARG A 227 -7.76 -21.25 -6.17
C ARG A 227 -7.43 -22.73 -6.41
N ASP A 228 -6.15 -23.07 -6.43
CA ASP A 228 -5.68 -24.33 -7.01
C ASP A 228 -5.43 -25.41 -5.96
N TYR A 229 -5.09 -25.03 -4.72
CA TYR A 229 -4.60 -25.97 -3.71
C TYR A 229 -5.34 -25.89 -2.38
N THR A 230 -6.41 -25.09 -2.27
CA THR A 230 -7.13 -24.88 -1.00
C THR A 230 -8.56 -25.39 -1.07
N ASP A 231 -8.99 -26.09 -0.01
CA ASP A 231 -10.37 -26.51 0.19
C ASP A 231 -11.18 -25.30 0.66
N LEU A 232 -12.04 -24.81 -0.23
CA LEU A 232 -12.94 -23.68 -0.01
C LEU A 232 -14.36 -24.14 0.37
N SER A 233 -14.56 -25.43 0.70
CA SER A 233 -15.86 -25.94 1.11
C SER A 233 -16.19 -25.53 2.56
N VAL A 234 -17.33 -24.85 2.73
CA VAL A 234 -17.87 -24.45 4.04
C VAL A 234 -19.33 -24.87 4.09
N GLY A 235 -19.65 -25.86 4.94
CA GLY A 235 -21.03 -26.34 5.09
C GLY A 235 -21.65 -26.88 3.79
N GLY A 236 -20.85 -27.45 2.88
CA GLY A 236 -21.28 -27.95 1.57
C GLY A 236 -21.33 -26.88 0.47
N TYR A 237 -20.98 -25.62 0.76
CA TYR A 237 -20.89 -24.54 -0.22
C TYR A 237 -19.43 -24.16 -0.48
N ILE A 238 -19.04 -24.06 -1.76
CA ILE A 238 -17.69 -23.60 -2.14
C ILE A 238 -17.68 -22.08 -2.14
N ILE A 239 -16.99 -21.47 -1.18
CA ILE A 239 -16.88 -20.00 -1.08
C ILE A 239 -16.03 -19.42 -2.23
N PRO A 240 -16.29 -18.16 -2.64
CA PRO A 240 -15.38 -17.43 -3.52
C PRO A 240 -13.97 -17.27 -2.90
N ILE A 241 -12.93 -17.34 -3.72
CA ILE A 241 -11.54 -17.15 -3.32
C ILE A 241 -11.35 -15.77 -2.68
N GLY A 242 -11.94 -14.73 -3.30
CA GLY A 242 -11.81 -13.37 -2.80
C GLY A 242 -12.43 -13.15 -1.41
N TRP A 243 -13.25 -14.08 -0.90
CA TRP A 243 -13.74 -14.00 0.48
C TRP A 243 -12.65 -14.25 1.51
N LEU A 244 -11.58 -14.96 1.18
CA LEU A 244 -10.44 -15.07 2.09
C LEU A 244 -9.76 -13.71 2.33
N GLN A 245 -9.87 -12.77 1.38
CA GLN A 245 -9.24 -11.46 1.47
C GLN A 245 -9.92 -10.51 2.47
N PHE A 246 -11.19 -10.72 2.83
CA PHE A 246 -11.80 -9.92 3.90
C PHE A 246 -11.30 -10.31 5.30
N ALA A 247 -10.53 -11.39 5.43
CA ALA A 247 -9.87 -11.73 6.69
C ALA A 247 -8.97 -10.58 7.17
N ASN A 248 -8.22 -9.94 6.26
CA ASN A 248 -7.36 -8.81 6.60
C ASN A 248 -8.10 -7.64 7.27
N PRO A 249 -9.13 -7.00 6.66
CA PRO A 249 -9.82 -5.88 7.30
C PRO A 249 -10.51 -6.29 8.62
N VAL A 250 -11.00 -7.53 8.73
CA VAL A 250 -11.55 -8.06 9.99
C VAL A 250 -10.48 -8.15 11.06
N PHE A 251 -9.31 -8.73 10.75
CA PHE A 251 -8.19 -8.81 11.67
C PHE A 251 -7.65 -7.43 12.06
N VAL A 252 -7.59 -6.48 11.12
CA VAL A 252 -7.19 -5.09 11.43
C VAL A 252 -8.12 -4.49 12.47
N VAL A 253 -9.44 -4.60 12.30
CA VAL A 253 -10.41 -4.06 13.26
C VAL A 253 -10.29 -4.71 14.65
N ILE A 254 -10.08 -6.03 14.69
CA ILE A 254 -9.95 -6.79 15.95
C ILE A 254 -8.63 -6.47 16.67
N PHE A 255 -7.51 -6.47 15.95
CA PHE A 255 -6.17 -6.44 16.53
C PHE A 255 -5.56 -5.04 16.62
N ALA A 256 -6.03 -4.04 15.86
CA ALA A 256 -5.47 -2.68 15.94
C ALA A 256 -5.54 -2.08 17.37
N PRO A 257 -6.66 -2.17 18.12
CA PRO A 257 -6.69 -1.70 19.51
C PRO A 257 -5.74 -2.47 20.43
N ILE A 258 -5.54 -3.76 20.17
CA ILE A 258 -4.65 -4.64 20.95
C ILE A 258 -3.19 -4.20 20.75
N PHE A 259 -2.76 -4.03 19.50
CA PHE A 259 -1.41 -3.56 19.18
C PHE A 259 -1.17 -2.14 19.72
N ALA A 260 -2.13 -1.23 19.58
CA ALA A 260 -2.03 0.10 20.17
C ALA A 260 -1.89 0.04 21.70
N GLY A 261 -2.70 -0.78 22.36
CA GLY A 261 -2.62 -1.02 23.81
C GLY A 261 -1.28 -1.61 24.26
N MET A 262 -0.76 -2.59 23.51
CA MET A 262 0.54 -3.22 23.75
C MET A 262 1.68 -2.20 23.69
N TRP A 263 1.75 -1.36 22.65
CA TRP A 263 2.77 -0.33 22.53
C TRP A 263 2.67 0.73 23.63
N MET A 264 1.45 1.17 23.97
CA MET A 264 1.24 2.09 25.09
C MET A 264 1.68 1.49 26.43
N HIS A 265 1.40 0.21 26.67
CA HIS A 265 1.81 -0.48 27.89
C HIS A 265 3.34 -0.59 27.99
N LEU A 266 4.01 -1.04 26.93
CA LEU A 266 5.47 -1.09 26.86
C LEU A 266 6.09 0.30 27.04
N GLY A 267 5.50 1.35 26.47
CA GLY A 267 5.91 2.73 26.68
C GLY A 267 5.83 3.18 28.13
N ARG A 268 4.79 2.80 28.88
CA ARG A 268 4.69 3.09 30.33
C ARG A 268 5.77 2.37 31.14
N MET A 269 6.31 1.27 30.62
CA MET A 269 7.40 0.51 31.23
C MET A 269 8.80 0.93 30.73
N ASN A 270 8.91 1.96 29.88
CA ASN A 270 10.14 2.32 29.16
C ASN A 270 10.75 1.18 28.32
N LEU A 271 9.90 0.25 27.86
CA LEU A 271 10.25 -0.88 26.99
C LEU A 271 9.70 -0.70 25.57
N ASP A 272 9.30 0.51 25.17
CA ASP A 272 8.79 0.74 23.82
C ASP A 272 9.92 0.53 22.80
N PRO A 273 9.80 -0.43 21.86
CA PRO A 273 10.86 -0.68 20.90
C PRO A 273 11.06 0.50 19.96
N SER A 274 12.32 0.75 19.57
CA SER A 274 12.63 1.77 18.57
C SER A 274 11.93 1.48 17.22
N LEU A 275 11.76 2.53 16.39
CA LEU A 275 11.08 2.39 15.09
C LEU A 275 11.67 1.29 14.19
N PRO A 276 13.00 1.17 14.00
CA PRO A 276 13.55 0.09 13.19
C PRO A 276 13.26 -1.29 13.78
N VAL A 277 13.21 -1.44 15.11
CA VAL A 277 12.85 -2.71 15.76
C VAL A 277 11.38 -3.05 15.53
N LYS A 278 10.46 -2.08 15.60
CA LYS A 278 9.04 -2.32 15.27
C LYS A 278 8.86 -2.73 13.80
N PHE A 279 9.60 -2.11 12.88
CA PHE A 279 9.63 -2.54 11.48
C PHE A 279 10.20 -3.95 11.31
N ALA A 280 11.27 -4.29 12.04
CA ALA A 280 11.84 -5.64 12.03
C ALA A 280 10.84 -6.68 12.54
N ILE A 281 10.08 -6.38 13.61
CA ILE A 281 8.97 -7.22 14.09
C ILE A 281 7.95 -7.45 12.97
N GLY A 282 7.59 -6.39 12.23
CA GLY A 282 6.69 -6.50 11.08
C GLY A 282 7.22 -7.43 9.98
N LEU A 283 8.51 -7.33 9.66
CA LEU A 283 9.16 -8.20 8.68
C LEU A 283 9.31 -9.64 9.17
N PHE A 284 9.52 -9.88 10.46
CA PHE A 284 9.56 -11.24 11.00
C PHE A 284 8.18 -11.89 11.01
N PHE A 285 7.11 -11.15 11.28
CA PHE A 285 5.75 -11.67 11.06
C PHE A 285 5.50 -12.00 9.59
N MET A 286 5.98 -11.17 8.67
CA MET A 286 5.92 -11.46 7.24
C MET A 286 6.70 -12.74 6.89
N ALA A 287 7.93 -12.89 7.36
CA ALA A 287 8.74 -14.11 7.17
C ALA A 287 8.02 -15.34 7.73
N LEU A 288 7.50 -15.26 8.95
CA LEU A 288 6.76 -16.34 9.59
C LEU A 288 5.50 -16.71 8.79
N SER A 289 4.81 -15.74 8.18
CA SER A 289 3.66 -16.02 7.32
C SER A 289 4.05 -16.87 6.10
N PHE A 290 5.20 -16.60 5.48
CA PHE A 290 5.69 -17.42 4.37
C PHE A 290 6.24 -18.78 4.82
N VAL A 291 6.75 -18.91 6.05
CA VAL A 291 7.08 -20.23 6.65
C VAL A 291 5.81 -21.09 6.76
N VAL A 292 4.71 -20.50 7.25
CA VAL A 292 3.40 -21.19 7.31
C VAL A 292 2.94 -21.62 5.92
N MET A 293 3.08 -20.75 4.92
CA MET A 293 2.73 -21.09 3.54
C MET A 293 3.63 -22.15 2.92
N LEU A 294 4.93 -22.14 3.21
CA LEU A 294 5.87 -23.17 2.73
C LEU A 294 5.45 -24.54 3.27
N TYR A 295 5.08 -24.61 4.56
CA TYR A 295 4.51 -25.83 5.13
C TYR A 295 3.19 -26.24 4.44
N ALA A 296 2.31 -25.28 4.14
CA ALA A 296 1.07 -25.57 3.40
C ALA A 296 1.32 -26.09 1.97
N VAL A 297 2.36 -25.58 1.30
CA VAL A 297 2.81 -26.06 -0.02
C VAL A 297 3.34 -27.49 0.08
N GLN A 298 4.17 -27.79 1.08
CA GLN A 298 4.65 -29.17 1.32
C GLN A 298 3.48 -30.13 1.59
N LEU A 299 2.50 -29.73 2.39
CA LEU A 299 1.29 -30.53 2.60
C LEU A 299 0.50 -30.71 1.30
N ALA A 300 0.37 -29.67 0.47
CA ALA A 300 -0.34 -29.74 -0.80
C ALA A 300 0.34 -30.67 -1.82
N MET A 301 1.66 -30.88 -1.71
CA MET A 301 2.38 -31.86 -2.53
C MET A 301 2.02 -33.30 -2.16
N GLU A 302 1.64 -33.55 -0.91
CA GLU A 302 1.23 -34.88 -0.43
C GLU A 302 -0.28 -35.11 -0.55
N VAL A 303 -1.08 -34.12 -0.14
CA VAL A 303 -2.54 -34.15 -0.10
C VAL A 303 -3.08 -32.78 -0.53
N SER A 304 -3.69 -32.75 -1.71
CA SER A 304 -4.37 -31.56 -2.25
C SER A 304 -5.87 -31.87 -2.48
N PRO A 305 -6.79 -30.96 -2.10
CA PRO A 305 -6.55 -29.63 -1.54
C PRO A 305 -6.25 -29.62 -0.02
N VAL A 306 -5.51 -28.62 0.44
CA VAL A 306 -5.26 -28.38 1.88
C VAL A 306 -6.30 -27.44 2.48
N GLY A 307 -6.49 -27.46 3.81
CA GLY A 307 -7.50 -26.62 4.44
C GLY A 307 -7.19 -25.11 4.42
N MET A 308 -8.24 -24.28 4.34
CA MET A 308 -8.12 -22.81 4.27
C MET A 308 -7.47 -22.16 5.50
N GLN A 309 -7.35 -22.87 6.63
CA GLN A 309 -6.71 -22.36 7.85
C GLN A 309 -5.28 -21.87 7.61
N TRP A 310 -4.55 -22.47 6.66
CA TRP A 310 -3.18 -22.07 6.34
C TRP A 310 -3.11 -20.64 5.79
N LEU A 311 -4.04 -20.28 4.90
CA LEU A 311 -4.17 -18.92 4.38
C LEU A 311 -4.69 -17.97 5.46
N LEU A 312 -5.65 -18.38 6.29
CA LEU A 312 -6.16 -17.54 7.37
C LEU A 312 -5.09 -17.21 8.42
N ILE A 313 -4.24 -18.18 8.79
CA ILE A 313 -3.10 -17.95 9.68
C ILE A 313 -2.07 -17.03 9.00
N THR A 314 -1.81 -17.25 7.71
CA THR A 314 -0.90 -16.39 6.93
C THR A 314 -1.38 -14.94 6.93
N TYR A 315 -2.64 -14.69 6.61
CA TYR A 315 -3.23 -13.35 6.64
C TYR A 315 -3.26 -12.75 8.04
N LEU A 316 -3.49 -13.54 9.08
CA LEU A 316 -3.38 -13.08 10.47
C LEU A 316 -1.97 -12.57 10.80
N LEU A 317 -0.95 -13.35 10.46
CA LEU A 317 0.45 -12.98 10.68
C LEU A 317 0.84 -11.73 9.87
N GLN A 318 0.42 -11.66 8.60
CA GLN A 318 0.64 -10.48 7.76
C GLN A 318 -0.04 -9.25 8.33
N THR A 319 -1.27 -9.36 8.84
CA THR A 319 -1.98 -8.26 9.52
C THR A 319 -1.26 -7.85 10.80
N TRP A 320 -0.76 -8.77 11.62
CA TRP A 320 0.04 -8.41 12.80
C TRP A 320 1.32 -7.67 12.40
N GLY A 321 1.96 -8.08 11.30
CA GLY A 321 3.09 -7.34 10.74
C GLY A 321 2.69 -5.93 10.26
N GLU A 322 1.53 -5.80 9.61
CA GLU A 322 0.99 -4.53 9.14
C GLU A 322 0.72 -3.58 10.32
N LEU A 323 0.12 -4.08 11.39
CA LEU A 323 -0.17 -3.31 12.61
C LEU A 323 1.11 -2.91 13.37
N ALA A 324 2.19 -3.68 13.24
CA ALA A 324 3.49 -3.32 13.79
C ALA A 324 4.20 -2.23 12.98
N LEU A 325 3.99 -2.16 11.66
CA LEU A 325 4.76 -1.31 10.74
C LEU A 325 4.00 -0.08 10.23
N SER A 326 2.76 -0.25 9.75
CA SER A 326 2.05 0.76 8.94
C SER A 326 1.69 2.05 9.70
N PRO A 327 1.04 2.00 10.89
CA PRO A 327 0.66 3.23 11.60
C PRO A 327 1.86 4.07 12.05
N ILE A 328 2.92 3.40 12.48
CA ILE A 328 4.14 4.06 12.97
C ILE A 328 5.02 4.58 11.83
N GLY A 329 5.03 3.90 10.68
CA GLY A 329 5.81 4.29 9.50
C GLY A 329 5.33 5.62 8.95
N LEU A 330 4.03 5.74 8.72
CA LEU A 330 3.43 6.99 8.26
C LEU A 330 3.69 8.15 9.24
N SER A 331 3.58 7.88 10.55
CA SER A 331 3.89 8.85 11.60
C SER A 331 5.36 9.27 11.60
N ALA A 332 6.29 8.33 11.40
CA ALA A 332 7.72 8.61 11.33
C ALA A 332 8.06 9.55 10.16
N PHE A 333 7.50 9.29 8.97
CA PHE A 333 7.67 10.17 7.81
C PHE A 333 7.06 11.55 8.03
N ALA A 334 6.02 11.69 8.85
CA ALA A 334 5.47 12.98 9.22
C ALA A 334 6.36 13.74 10.23
N GLN A 335 6.91 13.04 11.22
CA GLN A 335 7.63 13.63 12.35
C GLN A 335 9.10 13.94 12.05
N TYR A 336 9.79 13.04 11.35
CA TYR A 336 11.24 13.13 11.14
C TYR A 336 11.61 13.78 9.80
N ALA A 337 10.64 14.00 8.91
CA ALA A 337 10.89 14.64 7.63
C ALA A 337 11.38 16.10 7.81
N PRO A 338 12.33 16.55 6.97
CA PRO A 338 12.69 17.96 6.92
C PRO A 338 11.47 18.81 6.57
N ARG A 339 11.25 19.92 7.29
CA ARG A 339 10.02 20.73 7.18
C ARG A 339 9.70 21.17 5.76
N LYS A 340 10.73 21.50 4.97
CA LYS A 340 10.61 21.92 3.57
C LYS A 340 10.16 20.80 2.63
N TYR A 341 10.39 19.54 3.01
CA TYR A 341 10.23 18.36 2.16
C TYR A 341 9.15 17.38 2.64
N ILE A 342 8.37 17.71 3.69
CA ILE A 342 7.35 16.81 4.29
C ILE A 342 6.45 16.15 3.23
N GLY A 343 5.89 16.92 2.30
CA GLY A 343 5.02 16.37 1.26
C GLY A 343 5.73 15.40 0.31
N GLN A 344 7.01 15.64 0.03
CA GLN A 344 7.83 14.78 -0.83
C GLN A 344 8.25 13.50 -0.08
N MET A 345 8.43 13.58 1.25
CA MET A 345 8.67 12.41 2.09
C MET A 345 7.46 11.48 2.15
N PHE A 346 6.23 11.99 2.21
CA PHE A 346 5.03 11.16 2.01
C PHE A 346 5.00 10.51 0.62
N GLY A 347 5.48 11.22 -0.41
CA GLY A 347 5.68 10.66 -1.74
C GLY A 347 6.61 9.45 -1.72
N LEU A 348 7.73 9.53 -0.98
CA LEU A 348 8.64 8.41 -0.79
C LEU A 348 7.98 7.25 -0.03
N TRP A 349 7.17 7.50 0.99
CA TRP A 349 6.42 6.42 1.66
C TRP A 349 5.55 5.62 0.67
N PHE A 350 4.80 6.30 -0.18
CA PHE A 350 3.99 5.63 -1.21
C PHE A 350 4.83 5.00 -2.33
N LEU A 351 6.00 5.57 -2.63
CA LEU A 351 6.95 4.96 -3.57
C LEU A 351 7.47 3.61 -3.05
N ALA A 352 7.68 3.46 -1.74
CA ALA A 352 8.02 2.17 -1.15
C ALA A 352 6.91 1.13 -1.38
N SER A 353 5.64 1.50 -1.14
CA SER A 353 4.49 0.64 -1.44
C SER A 353 4.39 0.30 -2.94
N ALA A 354 4.67 1.26 -3.83
CA ALA A 354 4.66 1.01 -5.27
C ALA A 354 5.75 0.00 -5.69
N ILE A 355 6.97 0.12 -5.16
CA ILE A 355 8.05 -0.86 -5.38
C ILE A 355 7.62 -2.24 -4.86
N GLY A 356 7.07 -2.28 -3.63
CA GLY A 356 6.54 -3.50 -3.04
C GLY A 356 5.50 -4.19 -3.92
N GLY A 357 4.47 -3.46 -4.36
CA GLY A 357 3.42 -4.01 -5.23
C GLY A 357 3.94 -4.53 -6.57
N VAL A 358 4.90 -3.84 -7.20
CA VAL A 358 5.53 -4.33 -8.45
C VAL A 358 6.33 -5.60 -8.18
N MET A 359 7.10 -5.65 -7.10
CA MET A 359 7.82 -6.87 -6.69
C MET A 359 6.88 -8.03 -6.39
N ALA A 360 5.75 -7.77 -5.71
CA ALA A 360 4.74 -8.78 -5.43
C ALA A 360 4.14 -9.36 -6.71
N GLY A 361 3.93 -8.52 -7.73
CA GLY A 361 3.48 -8.95 -9.06
C GLY A 361 4.52 -9.83 -9.78
N LEU A 362 5.80 -9.44 -9.75
CA LEU A 362 6.89 -10.21 -10.36
C LEU A 362 7.09 -11.57 -9.69
N LEU A 363 7.25 -11.57 -8.37
CA LEU A 363 7.41 -12.80 -7.56
C LEU A 363 6.17 -13.69 -7.66
N GLY A 364 4.98 -13.10 -7.66
CA GLY A 364 3.73 -13.84 -7.87
C GLY A 364 3.63 -14.46 -9.26
N GLY A 365 4.18 -13.80 -10.29
CA GLY A 365 4.29 -14.34 -11.65
C GLY A 365 5.30 -15.48 -11.77
N GLU A 366 6.40 -15.45 -11.02
CA GLU A 366 7.37 -16.56 -10.96
C GLU A 366 6.78 -17.79 -10.27
N ALA A 367 5.98 -17.58 -9.23
CA ALA A 367 5.26 -18.63 -8.50
C ALA A 367 4.20 -19.36 -9.35
N LEU A 368 3.91 -18.88 -10.57
CA LEU A 368 2.96 -19.47 -11.52
C LEU A 368 3.59 -20.42 -12.55
N GLY A 369 4.92 -20.50 -12.62
CA GLY A 369 5.62 -21.15 -13.74
C GLY A 369 5.38 -22.67 -13.84
N GLU A 370 5.52 -23.39 -12.72
CA GLU A 370 5.50 -24.86 -12.68
C GLU A 370 4.59 -25.39 -11.55
N GLY A 371 3.64 -24.57 -11.08
CA GLY A 371 2.76 -24.94 -9.96
C GLY A 371 3.50 -24.95 -8.61
N LEU A 372 3.20 -25.93 -7.74
CA LEU A 372 3.76 -26.01 -6.39
C LEU A 372 5.31 -26.03 -6.38
N GLU A 373 5.95 -26.65 -7.38
CA GLU A 373 7.42 -26.70 -7.48
C GLU A 373 8.06 -25.31 -7.64
N SER A 374 7.37 -24.38 -8.32
CA SER A 374 7.81 -22.99 -8.45
C SER A 374 7.45 -22.10 -7.25
N ILE A 375 6.44 -22.47 -6.46
CA ILE A 375 6.00 -21.69 -5.29
C ILE A 375 7.02 -21.81 -4.15
N SER A 376 7.55 -23.01 -3.88
CA SER A 376 8.49 -23.24 -2.77
C SER A 376 9.75 -22.35 -2.84
N PRO A 377 10.50 -22.28 -3.96
CA PRO A 377 11.69 -21.43 -4.05
C PRO A 377 11.37 -19.94 -3.86
N VAL A 378 10.23 -19.46 -4.37
CA VAL A 378 9.79 -18.06 -4.20
C VAL A 378 9.55 -17.77 -2.72
N PHE A 379 8.81 -18.63 -2.01
CA PHE A 379 8.53 -18.43 -0.59
C PHE A 379 9.80 -18.55 0.27
N GLU A 380 10.71 -19.48 -0.06
CA GLU A 380 12.03 -19.57 0.59
C GLU A 380 12.85 -18.28 0.42
N PHE A 381 12.92 -17.76 -0.80
CA PHE A 381 13.56 -16.47 -1.09
C PHE A 381 12.94 -15.35 -0.26
N MET A 382 11.61 -15.28 -0.20
CA MET A 382 10.88 -14.26 0.56
C MET A 382 11.17 -14.35 2.07
N ILE A 383 11.23 -15.55 2.64
CA ILE A 383 11.61 -15.76 4.04
C ILE A 383 13.01 -15.18 4.30
N GLN A 384 14.00 -15.57 3.47
CA GLN A 384 15.37 -15.08 3.60
C GLN A 384 15.44 -13.56 3.45
N TYR A 385 14.76 -13.02 2.45
CA TYR A 385 14.68 -11.59 2.16
C TYR A 385 14.18 -10.80 3.37
N TYR A 386 13.08 -11.23 4.01
CA TYR A 386 12.54 -10.54 5.19
C TYR A 386 13.41 -10.71 6.43
N VAL A 387 13.99 -11.89 6.66
CA VAL A 387 14.87 -12.13 7.81
C VAL A 387 16.13 -11.27 7.70
N VAL A 388 16.77 -11.21 6.53
CA VAL A 388 17.97 -10.40 6.31
C VAL A 388 17.70 -8.93 6.56
N ILE A 389 16.61 -8.38 5.99
CA ILE A 389 16.25 -6.97 6.20
C ILE A 389 15.85 -6.72 7.65
N GLY A 390 15.10 -7.61 8.28
CA GLY A 390 14.72 -7.53 9.70
C GLY A 390 15.94 -7.48 10.62
N LEU A 391 16.92 -8.36 10.40
CA LEU A 391 18.18 -8.36 11.14
C LEU A 391 19.01 -7.09 10.88
N ALA A 392 19.05 -6.61 9.64
CA ALA A 392 19.72 -5.34 9.30
C ALA A 392 19.07 -4.15 10.04
N LEU A 393 17.74 -4.11 10.14
CA LEU A 393 17.02 -3.08 10.89
C LEU A 393 17.34 -3.14 12.39
N ILE A 394 17.45 -4.33 12.97
CA ILE A 394 17.88 -4.52 14.36
C ILE A 394 19.32 -4.04 14.54
N ALA A 395 20.23 -4.40 13.63
CA ALA A 395 21.60 -3.94 13.67
C ALA A 395 21.69 -2.40 13.61
N VAL A 396 20.89 -1.76 12.74
CA VAL A 396 20.80 -0.29 12.69
C VAL A 396 20.26 0.28 14.01
N ALA A 397 19.26 -0.34 14.63
CA ALA A 397 18.77 0.10 15.93
C ALA A 397 19.84 -0.01 17.02
N VAL A 398 20.52 -1.16 17.12
CA VAL A 398 21.51 -1.43 18.17
C VAL A 398 22.77 -0.57 17.96
N PHE A 399 23.37 -0.58 16.77
CA PHE A 399 24.64 0.09 16.51
C PHE A 399 24.50 1.55 16.08
N GLY A 400 23.39 1.90 15.42
CA GLY A 400 23.13 3.26 14.94
C GLY A 400 22.61 4.20 16.03
N ILE A 401 21.75 3.72 16.94
CA ILE A 401 21.18 4.54 18.02
C ILE A 401 22.12 4.62 19.24
N ALA A 402 22.85 3.54 19.57
CA ALA A 402 23.79 3.53 20.70
C ALA A 402 24.86 4.63 20.61
N ARG A 403 25.36 4.94 19.40
CA ARG A 403 26.32 6.05 19.20
C ARG A 403 25.72 7.45 19.44
N THR A 404 24.40 7.61 19.47
CA THR A 404 23.77 8.91 19.74
C THR A 404 23.59 9.16 21.24
N ALA A 405 23.36 8.13 22.04
CA ALA A 405 23.27 8.25 23.49
C ALA A 405 24.64 8.54 24.13
N ASP A 406 25.70 7.85 23.67
CA ASP A 406 27.06 8.05 24.18
C ASP A 406 27.62 9.43 23.80
N ASN A 407 27.29 9.95 22.60
CA ASN A 407 27.71 11.28 22.18
C ASN A 407 26.94 12.43 22.87
N VAL A 408 25.75 12.16 23.43
CA VAL A 408 25.00 13.14 24.22
C VAL A 408 25.47 13.14 25.68
N LYS A 409 25.81 11.97 26.25
CA LYS A 409 26.44 11.89 27.58
C LYS A 409 27.85 12.48 27.58
N ALA A 410 28.69 12.16 26.60
CA ALA A 410 30.04 12.71 26.51
C ALA A 410 30.09 14.24 26.30
N LYS A 411 29.02 14.85 25.77
CA LYS A 411 28.85 16.31 25.65
C LYS A 411 28.20 16.98 26.86
N ALA A 412 27.59 16.22 27.75
CA ALA A 412 27.07 16.72 29.03
C ALA A 412 28.15 16.68 30.13
N GLU A 413 29.23 15.93 29.91
CA GLU A 413 30.37 15.75 30.82
C GLU A 413 31.60 16.61 30.43
N THR A 414 31.48 17.45 29.39
CA THR A 414 32.45 18.48 28.96
C THR A 414 31.77 19.82 28.87
#